data_AF-A0A918LVK1-F1
#
_entry.id   AF-A0A918LVK1-F1
#
_cell.length_a   1.000
_cell.length_b   1.000
_cell.length_c   1.000
_cell.angle_alpha   90.00
_cell.angle_beta   90.00
_cell.angle_gamma   90.00
#
_symmetry.space_group_name_H-M   'P 1'
#
loop_
_entity.id
_entity.type
_entity.pdbx_description
1 polymer ?
#
loop_
_entity_poly.entity_id
_entity_poly.type
_entity_poly.pdbx_seq_one_letter_code
_entity_poly.pdbx_strand_id
1 'polypeptide(L)' 'MTDHLLAAAVDHLAAANWMFAAVNSDENDQPDPPAPVPRPGDGSREPTDTDAAVPERGHEDGSPSARELARFFG' A
#
# COMPACT_ATOMS: atom_id res chain seq x y z
N MET A 1 13.46 7.59 5.66
CA MET A 1 12.60 6.87 6.62
C MET A 1 11.27 7.60 6.85
N THR A 2 11.29 8.92 7.04
CA THR A 2 10.09 9.77 7.12
C THR A 2 9.15 9.62 5.93
N ASP A 3 9.68 9.56 4.71
CA ASP A 3 8.87 9.44 3.48
C ASP A 3 8.09 8.14 3.40
N HIS A 4 8.66 7.05 3.94
CA HIS A 4 7.98 5.76 3.99
C HIS A 4 6.80 5.77 4.96
N LEU A 5 6.96 6.39 6.13
CA LEU A 5 5.87 6.57 7.09
C LEU A 5 4.78 7.50 6.56
N LEU A 6 5.18 8.55 5.83
CA LEU A 6 4.25 9.46 5.19
C LEU A 6 3.43 8.75 4.11
N ALA A 7 4.07 7.96 3.24
CA ALA A 7 3.38 7.16 2.23
C ALA A 7 2.37 6.19 2.86
N ALA A 8 2.75 5.50 3.94
CA ALA A 8 1.84 4.62 4.67
C ALA A 8 0.65 5.37 5.29
N ALA A 9 0.89 6.55 5.88
CA ALA A 9 -0.18 7.36 6.45
C ALA A 9 -1.17 7.86 5.39
N VAL A 10 -0.67 8.27 4.22
CA VAL A 10 -1.51 8.74 3.11
C VAL A 10 -2.36 7.61 2.54
N ASP A 11 -1.80 6.40 2.38
CA ASP A 11 -2.57 5.23 1.92
C ASP A 11 -3.72 4.91 2.85
N HIS A 12 -3.44 4.85 4.15
CA HIS A 12 -4.47 4.53 5.15
C HIS A 12 -5.54 5.62 5.22
N LEU A 13 -5.16 6.89 5.07
CA LEU A 13 -6.10 8.00 5.00
C LEU A 13 -6.98 7.91 3.73
N ALA A 14 -6.39 7.62 2.57
CA ALA A 14 -7.12 7.46 1.32
C ALA A 14 -8.12 6.30 1.41
N ALA A 15 -7.71 5.16 1.97
CA ALA A 15 -8.57 4.02 2.20
C ALA A 15 -9.73 4.36 3.17
N ALA A 16 -9.45 5.06 4.27
CA ALA A 16 -10.49 5.47 5.22
C ALA A 16 -11.51 6.44 4.59
N ASN A 17 -11.04 7.43 3.82
CA ASN A 17 -11.90 8.37 3.11
C ASN A 17 -12.75 7.67 2.06
N TRP A 18 -12.18 6.70 1.33
CA TRP A 18 -12.93 5.89 0.37
C TRP A 18 -14.00 5.05 1.05
N MET A 19 -13.69 4.33 2.14
CA MET A 19 -14.69 3.57 2.89
C MET A 19 -15.82 4.47 3.39
N PHE A 20 -15.49 5.66 3.87
CA PHE A 20 -16.49 6.64 4.29
C PHE A 20 -17.36 7.10 3.13
N ALA A 21 -16.76 7.49 2.01
CA ALA A 21 -17.50 7.91 0.83
C ALA A 21 -18.39 6.79 0.30
N ALA A 22 -17.86 5.58 0.15
CA ALA A 22 -18.59 4.40 -0.31
C ALA A 22 -19.80 4.07 0.57
N VAL A 23 -19.69 4.17 1.89
CA VAL A 23 -20.82 3.95 2.82
C VAL A 23 -21.90 5.03 2.69
N ASN A 24 -21.53 6.24 2.28
CA ASN A 24 -22.45 7.37 2.16
C ASN A 24 -22.88 7.64 0.70
N SER A 25 -22.45 6.80 -0.25
CA SER A 25 -22.81 6.91 -1.65
C SER A 25 -24.01 6.03 -1.97
N ASP A 26 -24.80 6.46 -2.96
CA ASP A 26 -25.88 5.64 -3.48
C ASP A 26 -25.32 4.44 -4.27
N GLU A 27 -26.11 3.38 -4.44
CA GLU A 27 -25.67 2.10 -5.03
C GLU A 27 -25.12 2.21 -6.47
N ASN A 28 -25.42 3.30 -7.19
CA ASN A 28 -24.92 3.55 -8.55
C ASN A 28 -23.78 4.58 -8.61
N ASP A 29 -23.37 5.16 -7.47
CA ASP A 29 -22.37 6.23 -7.40
C ASP A 29 -21.23 5.86 -6.43
N GLN A 30 -20.98 4.56 -6.30
CA GLN A 30 -19.93 4.05 -5.42
C GLN A 30 -18.55 4.47 -5.97
N PRO A 31 -17.72 5.17 -5.19
CA PRO A 31 -16.42 5.64 -5.65
C PRO A 31 -15.45 4.48 -5.92
N ASP A 32 -14.55 4.68 -6.87
CA ASP A 32 -13.47 3.74 -7.17
C ASP A 32 -12.48 3.63 -5.99
N PRO A 33 -11.93 2.43 -5.74
CA PRO A 33 -10.96 2.24 -4.67
C PRO A 33 -9.66 3.00 -4.95
N PRO A 34 -9.03 3.59 -3.92
CA PRO A 34 -7.82 4.38 -4.09
C PRO A 34 -6.60 3.52 -4.36
N ALA A 35 -5.72 3.97 -5.26
CA ALA A 35 -4.44 3.34 -5.51
C ALA A 35 -3.43 3.64 -4.38
N PRO A 36 -2.58 2.67 -3.98
CA PRO A 36 -1.49 2.91 -3.04
C PRO A 36 -0.47 3.92 -3.57
N VAL A 37 0.03 4.79 -2.69
CA VAL A 37 1.11 5.73 -2.97
C VAL A 37 2.40 4.95 -3.21
N PRO A 38 3.14 5.22 -4.31
CA PRO A 38 4.45 4.64 -4.54
C PRO A 38 5.36 4.88 -3.35
N ARG A 39 6.01 3.83 -2.84
CA ARG A 39 6.96 4.01 -1.76
C ARG A 39 8.21 4.71 -2.32
N PRO A 40 9.12 5.18 -1.46
CA PRO A 40 10.42 5.64 -1.90
C PRO A 40 11.37 4.45 -2.10
N GLY A 41 11.74 4.13 -3.35
CA GLY A 41 12.77 3.12 -3.71
C GLY A 41 12.30 2.05 -4.70
N ASP A 42 10.99 1.83 -4.76
CA ASP A 42 10.23 1.20 -5.83
C ASP A 42 10.06 2.22 -6.95
N GLY A 43 10.95 2.15 -7.96
CA GLY A 43 10.88 3.03 -9.11
C GLY A 43 9.46 3.09 -9.66
N SER A 44 8.96 4.32 -9.86
CA SER A 44 7.58 4.68 -10.21
C SER A 44 6.90 3.63 -11.10
N ARG A 45 6.21 2.68 -10.48
CA ARG A 45 5.27 1.82 -11.18
C ARG A 45 3.98 2.64 -11.27
N GLU A 46 3.77 3.23 -12.44
CA GLU A 46 2.53 3.92 -12.77
C GLU A 46 1.36 2.97 -12.47
N PRO A 47 0.30 3.42 -11.79
CA PRO A 47 -0.81 2.56 -11.40
C PRO A 47 -1.55 2.09 -12.64
N THR A 48 -1.24 0.87 -13.11
CA THR A 48 -2.09 0.16 -14.06
C THR A 48 -3.31 -0.37 -13.31
N ASP A 49 -4.50 -0.04 -13.84
CA ASP A 49 -5.88 -0.36 -13.40
C ASP A 49 -6.20 -1.87 -13.21
N THR A 50 -5.28 -2.68 -12.69
CA THR A 50 -5.39 -4.15 -12.68
C THR A 50 -4.96 -4.81 -11.36
N ASP A 51 -4.83 -4.07 -10.25
CA ASP A 51 -4.44 -4.68 -8.97
C ASP A 51 -5.58 -4.78 -7.94
N ALA A 52 -6.63 -5.52 -8.34
CA ALA A 52 -7.60 -6.12 -7.42
C ALA A 52 -7.26 -7.59 -7.10
N ALA A 53 -5.98 -7.98 -7.18
CA ALA A 53 -5.57 -9.38 -7.06
C ALA A 53 -4.43 -9.57 -6.06
N VAL A 54 -4.78 -9.79 -4.79
CA VAL A 54 -3.98 -10.48 -3.75
C VAL A 54 -2.66 -9.76 -3.38
N PRO A 55 -2.32 -9.59 -2.09
CA PRO A 55 -0.96 -9.20 -1.74
C PRO A 55 -0.04 -10.39 -2.01
N GLU A 56 0.40 -10.55 -3.26
CA GLU A 56 1.64 -11.24 -3.57
C GLU A 56 2.71 -10.48 -2.79
N ARG A 57 3.14 -11.08 -1.67
CA ARG A 57 4.35 -10.68 -0.95
C ARG A 57 5.53 -10.92 -1.88
N GLY A 58 5.72 -10.03 -2.85
CA GLY A 58 6.95 -9.89 -3.64
C GLY A 58 8.06 -9.42 -2.72
N HIS A 59 8.60 -10.34 -1.93
CA HIS A 59 9.79 -10.15 -1.10
C HIS A 59 10.97 -10.87 -1.75
N GLU A 60 11.45 -10.28 -2.83
CA GLU A 60 12.69 -10.66 -3.50
C GLU A 60 13.18 -9.40 -4.20
N ASP A 61 13.73 -8.43 -3.45
CA ASP A 61 15.18 -8.15 -3.53
C ASP A 61 15.75 -7.36 -2.33
N GLY A 62 15.12 -7.43 -1.15
CA GLY A 62 15.60 -6.66 0.01
C GLY A 62 15.16 -7.13 1.39
N SER A 63 14.49 -8.28 1.49
CA SER A 63 14.13 -8.80 2.81
C SER A 63 15.34 -9.46 3.46
N PRO A 64 15.80 -8.97 4.64
CA PRO A 64 16.89 -9.60 5.36
C PRO A 64 16.53 -11.06 5.67
N SER A 65 17.50 -11.94 5.47
CA SER A 65 17.33 -13.36 5.74
C SER A 65 16.95 -13.59 7.20
N ALA A 66 16.27 -14.71 7.47
CA ALA A 66 15.91 -15.10 8.84
C ALA A 66 17.12 -15.10 9.80
N ARG A 67 18.32 -15.38 9.26
CA ARG A 67 19.59 -15.35 10.00
C ARG A 67 20.06 -13.94 10.34
N GLU A 68 19.82 -12.96 9.47
CA GLU A 68 20.12 -11.55 9.73
C GLU A 68 19.17 -10.95 10.76
N LEU A 69 17.88 -11.30 10.67
CA LEU A 69 16.89 -10.90 11.67
C LEU A 69 17.22 -11.46 13.06
N ALA A 70 17.58 -12.74 13.14
CA ALA A 70 18.00 -13.37 14.40
C ALA A 70 19.26 -12.73 15.01
N ARG A 71 20.17 -12.18 14.19
CA ARG A 71 21.34 -11.43 14.67
C ARG A 71 21.03 -10.02 15.13
N PHE A 72 19.97 -9.41 14.60
CA PHE A 72 19.58 -8.06 14.96
C PHE A 72 18.75 -8.01 16.26
N PHE A 73 17.87 -8.99 16.46
CA PHE A 73 16.98 -9.06 17.63
C PHE A 73 17.47 -9.94 18.80
N GLY A 74 18.58 -10.67 18.60
CA GLY A 74 19.27 -11.41 19.67
C GLY A 74 20.28 -10.52 20.38
#